data_AF-A0A537GKU0-F1
#
_entry.id   AF-A0A537GKU0-F1
#
_cell.length_a   1.000
_cell.length_b   1.000
_cell.length_c   1.000
_cell.angle_alpha   90.00
_cell.angle_beta   90.00
_cell.angle_gamma   90.00
#
_symmetry.space_group_name_H-M   'P 1'
#
loop_
_entity.id
_entity.type
_entity.pdbx_description
1 polymer ?
#
loop_
_entity_poly.entity_id
_entity_poly.type
_entity_poly.pdbx_seq_one_letter_code
_entity_poly.pdbx_strand_id
1 'polypeptide(L)'
;MKTLTMAIFSALAIALVLPVTSAFAATPGFSNLYYNGTIVRTVVSPAAFPNEGRDNFYKVTNGATGQLGIAAVAPGSSDYHGGHWKVFTATFDSGITPVLLSSEQAVLSAQNAGMVTVTRNAVADFLCPVQP
;
A
#
# COMPACT_ATOMS: atom_id res chain seq x y z
N MET A 1 60.63 -17.00 -47.22
CA MET A 1 59.80 -18.08 -47.77
C MET A 1 59.52 -19.11 -46.69
N LYS A 2 58.30 -19.14 -46.13
CA LYS A 2 57.74 -20.29 -45.39
C LYS A 2 56.22 -20.13 -45.32
N THR A 3 55.57 -20.68 -46.33
CA THR A 3 54.17 -21.14 -46.36
C THR A 3 54.03 -22.33 -45.37
N LEU A 4 52.90 -22.76 -44.81
CA LEU A 4 51.47 -22.55 -45.03
C LEU A 4 50.71 -23.18 -43.83
N THR A 5 49.46 -22.76 -43.62
CA THR A 5 48.32 -23.50 -43.00
C THR A 5 48.29 -23.74 -41.47
N MET A 6 47.27 -23.20 -40.80
CA MET A 6 46.53 -23.95 -39.77
C MET A 6 45.11 -23.40 -39.57
N ALA A 7 44.16 -24.29 -39.90
CA ALA A 7 42.79 -24.48 -39.42
C ALA A 7 41.98 -23.29 -38.88
N ILE A 8 40.89 -22.98 -39.59
CA ILE A 8 39.74 -22.20 -39.11
C ILE A 8 38.95 -23.08 -38.12
N PHE A 9 38.99 -22.76 -36.83
CA PHE A 9 38.04 -23.28 -35.84
C PHE A 9 36.82 -22.37 -35.83
N SER A 10 35.72 -22.83 -36.45
CA SER A 10 34.43 -22.16 -36.36
C SER A 10 33.82 -22.46 -34.99
N ALA A 11 33.95 -21.53 -34.04
CA ALA A 11 33.28 -21.60 -32.75
C ALA A 11 31.85 -21.05 -32.92
N LEU A 12 30.87 -21.96 -32.99
CA LEU A 12 29.45 -21.61 -32.97
C LEU A 12 29.10 -21.13 -31.56
N ALA A 13 29.10 -19.81 -31.36
CA ALA A 13 28.63 -19.18 -30.13
C ALA A 13 27.09 -19.24 -30.08
N ILE A 14 26.56 -20.19 -29.31
CA ILE A 14 25.12 -20.23 -28.96
C ILE A 14 24.87 -19.08 -27.98
N ALA A 15 24.34 -17.97 -28.47
CA ALA A 15 23.91 -16.85 -27.64
C ALA A 15 22.69 -17.28 -26.81
N LEU A 16 22.91 -17.54 -25.52
CA LEU A 16 21.85 -17.81 -24.54
C LEU A 16 21.09 -16.51 -24.28
N VAL A 17 19.98 -16.31 -24.98
CA VAL A 17 19.07 -15.17 -24.77
C VAL A 17 18.24 -15.46 -23.52
N LEU A 18 18.70 -15.01 -22.36
CA LEU A 18 17.89 -15.03 -21.15
C LEU A 18 16.80 -13.95 -21.27
N PRO A 19 15.51 -14.26 -21.04
CA PRO A 19 14.51 -13.22 -20.92
C PRO A 19 14.82 -12.41 -19.66
N VAL A 20 15.29 -11.18 -19.83
CA VAL A 20 15.37 -10.19 -18.76
C VAL A 20 13.92 -9.80 -18.45
N THR A 21 13.29 -10.49 -17.51
CA THR A 21 12.01 -10.04 -16.98
C THR A 21 12.28 -8.73 -16.25
N SER A 22 11.87 -7.61 -16.83
CA SER A 22 11.89 -6.32 -16.16
C SER A 22 11.04 -6.42 -14.89
N ALA A 23 11.69 -6.59 -13.74
CA ALA A 23 11.06 -6.31 -12.47
C ALA A 23 10.75 -4.81 -12.48
N PHE A 24 9.47 -4.46 -12.64
CA PHE A 24 9.01 -3.11 -12.36
C PHE A 24 9.23 -2.89 -10.86
N ALA A 25 10.39 -2.35 -10.50
CA ALA A 25 10.57 -1.75 -9.19
C ALA A 25 9.55 -0.61 -9.10
N ALA A 26 8.52 -0.78 -8.27
CA ALA A 26 7.57 0.29 -8.00
C ALA A 26 8.37 1.46 -7.41
N THR A 27 8.42 2.58 -8.12
CA THR A 27 8.94 3.84 -7.56
C THR A 27 8.07 4.17 -6.34
N PRO A 28 8.64 4.32 -5.12
CA PRO A 28 7.86 4.63 -3.94
C PRO A 28 7.05 5.92 -4.15
N GLY A 29 5.73 5.79 -4.26
CA GLY A 29 4.82 6.93 -4.32
C GLY A 29 4.55 7.45 -2.91
N PHE A 30 4.49 8.78 -2.74
CA PHE A 30 3.99 9.38 -1.51
C PHE A 30 2.46 9.46 -1.56
N SER A 31 1.78 9.07 -0.48
CA SER A 31 0.32 9.22 -0.35
C SER A 31 -0.04 9.97 0.94
N ASN A 32 -1.17 10.67 0.94
CA ASN A 32 -1.68 11.42 2.10
C ASN A 32 -2.78 10.62 2.79
N LEU A 33 -2.72 10.54 4.12
CA LEU A 33 -3.71 9.90 4.99
C LEU A 33 -4.20 10.88 6.06
N TYR A 34 -5.38 10.64 6.60
CA TYR A 34 -5.79 11.25 7.85
C TYR A 34 -5.25 10.49 9.05
N TYR A 35 -4.83 11.23 10.07
CA TYR A 35 -4.53 10.72 11.41
C TYR A 35 -4.97 11.77 12.44
N ASN A 36 -5.94 11.42 13.28
CA ASN A 36 -6.47 12.30 14.33
C ASN A 36 -6.80 13.73 13.87
N GLY A 37 -7.45 13.86 12.70
CA GLY A 37 -7.84 15.14 12.11
C GLY A 37 -6.74 15.88 11.35
N THR A 38 -5.51 15.36 11.37
CA THR A 38 -4.36 15.91 10.62
C THR A 38 -4.06 15.08 9.38
N ILE A 39 -3.32 15.65 8.42
CA ILE A 39 -2.85 14.92 7.24
C ILE A 39 -1.41 14.47 7.48
N VAL A 40 -1.16 13.18 7.32
CA VAL A 40 0.17 12.56 7.38
C VAL A 40 0.54 11.96 6.03
N ARG A 41 1.83 11.80 5.78
CA ARG A 41 2.35 11.23 4.53
C ARG A 41 2.82 9.81 4.73
N THR A 42 2.60 8.96 3.75
CA THR A 42 3.15 7.60 3.69
C THR A 42 3.99 7.41 2.45
N VAL A 43 4.81 6.35 2.47
CA VAL A 43 5.61 5.91 1.33
C VAL A 43 5.24 4.48 1.03
N VAL A 44 5.02 4.17 -0.26
CA VAL A 44 4.78 2.80 -0.70
C VAL A 44 6.03 1.95 -0.48
N SER A 45 5.90 0.86 0.27
CA SER A 45 6.99 -0.12 0.37
C SER A 45 7.14 -0.88 -0.96
N PRO A 46 8.35 -0.97 -1.54
CA PRO A 46 8.56 -1.72 -2.77
C PRO A 46 8.55 -3.26 -2.57
N ALA A 47 8.54 -3.73 -1.32
CA ALA A 47 8.52 -5.15 -1.00
C ALA A 47 7.09 -5.72 -1.00
N ALA A 48 6.94 -6.97 -1.44
CA ALA A 48 5.69 -7.69 -1.31
C ALA A 48 5.29 -7.83 0.17
N PHE A 49 4.00 -7.67 0.46
CA PHE A 49 3.45 -7.76 1.81
C PHE A 49 2.58 -9.01 1.94
N PRO A 50 2.75 -9.85 2.98
CA PRO A 50 1.98 -11.09 3.13
C PRO A 50 0.52 -10.87 3.56
N ASN A 51 0.00 -9.63 3.47
CA ASN A 51 -1.34 -9.25 3.94
C ASN A 51 -1.58 -9.56 5.43
N GLU A 52 -0.58 -9.30 6.26
CA GLU A 52 -0.60 -9.51 7.71
C GLU A 52 -0.67 -8.17 8.47
N GLY A 53 -1.72 -7.40 8.22
CA GLY A 53 -1.91 -6.08 8.84
C GLY A 53 -2.13 -6.17 10.36
N ARG A 54 -1.54 -5.22 11.08
CA ARG A 54 -1.60 -5.04 12.54
C ARG A 54 -2.12 -3.67 12.94
N ASP A 55 -1.77 -2.65 12.16
CA ASP A 55 -2.11 -1.25 12.38
C ASP A 55 -3.45 -0.94 11.72
N ASN A 56 -4.51 -0.59 12.46
CA ASN A 56 -5.82 -0.35 11.85
C ASN A 56 -5.75 0.77 10.79
N PHE A 57 -6.36 0.51 9.64
CA PHE A 57 -6.51 1.46 8.55
C PHE A 57 -7.93 1.40 8.02
N TYR A 58 -8.56 2.56 7.84
CA TYR A 58 -9.92 2.64 7.32
C TYR A 58 -9.95 3.28 5.95
N LYS A 59 -10.47 2.53 4.98
CA LYS A 59 -10.80 3.02 3.64
C LYS A 59 -12.29 3.31 3.57
N VAL A 60 -12.65 4.58 3.44
CA VAL A 60 -14.04 4.96 3.22
C VAL A 60 -14.39 4.77 1.75
N THR A 61 -15.45 4.00 1.44
CA THR A 61 -15.77 3.58 0.06
C THR A 61 -16.70 4.55 -0.69
N ASN A 62 -17.54 5.27 0.05
CA ASN A 62 -18.53 6.24 -0.43
C ASN A 62 -18.53 7.51 0.44
N GLY A 63 -17.33 8.00 0.77
CA GLY A 63 -17.15 9.13 1.68
C GLY A 63 -17.47 10.50 1.08
N ALA A 64 -17.38 11.53 1.92
CA ALA A 64 -17.51 12.92 1.49
C ALA A 64 -16.37 13.33 0.52
N THR A 65 -16.56 14.43 -0.21
CA THR A 65 -15.50 15.02 -1.04
C THR A 65 -14.26 15.32 -0.18
N GLY A 66 -13.08 14.94 -0.68
CA GLY A 66 -11.81 15.13 0.04
C GLY A 66 -11.47 14.03 1.04
N GLN A 67 -12.29 12.99 1.16
CA GLN A 67 -12.02 11.85 2.02
C GLN A 67 -10.70 11.14 1.62
N LEU A 68 -9.83 10.95 2.61
CA LEU A 68 -8.59 10.17 2.50
C LEU A 68 -8.72 8.84 3.24
N GLY A 69 -7.74 7.96 3.09
CA GLY A 69 -7.57 6.82 3.99
C GLY A 69 -7.24 7.30 5.41
N ILE A 70 -7.67 6.56 6.42
CA ILE A 70 -7.54 6.97 7.82
C ILE A 70 -6.63 5.97 8.54
N ALA A 71 -5.50 6.45 9.04
CA ALA A 71 -4.63 5.70 9.94
C ALA A 71 -5.17 5.78 11.37
N ALA A 72 -5.21 4.64 12.07
CA ALA A 72 -5.52 4.61 13.50
C ALA A 72 -4.30 4.95 14.37
N VAL A 73 -3.11 4.65 13.86
CA VAL A 73 -1.83 4.75 14.58
C VAL A 73 -0.78 5.42 13.70
N ALA A 74 0.21 6.03 14.33
CA ALA A 74 1.32 6.70 13.65
C ALA A 74 2.61 6.62 14.52
N PRO A 75 3.79 6.96 13.96
CA PRO A 75 5.03 7.02 14.72
C PRO A 75 4.88 7.82 16.02
N GLY A 76 5.40 7.27 17.11
CA GLY A 76 5.22 7.81 18.47
C GLY A 76 4.09 7.15 19.26
N SER A 77 3.19 6.40 18.61
CA SER A 77 2.24 5.53 19.32
C SER A 77 2.90 4.20 19.72
N SER A 78 2.55 3.67 20.90
CA SER A 78 3.12 2.41 21.42
C SER A 78 2.70 1.16 20.65
N ASP A 79 1.61 1.26 19.90
CA ASP A 79 0.99 0.21 19.09
C ASP A 79 1.24 0.40 17.59
N TYR A 80 2.14 1.31 17.21
CA TYR A 80 2.51 1.49 15.80
C TYR A 80 3.52 0.44 15.36
N HIS A 81 3.14 -0.40 14.40
CA HIS A 81 3.98 -1.47 13.87
C HIS A 81 4.61 -1.13 12.52
N GLY A 82 4.83 0.17 12.24
CA GLY A 82 5.54 0.59 11.02
C GLY A 82 4.64 0.75 9.79
N GLY A 83 3.32 0.83 9.96
CA GLY A 83 2.38 0.97 8.85
C GLY A 83 2.10 -0.38 8.19
N HIS A 84 2.07 -1.45 9.00
CA HIS A 84 1.55 -2.76 8.60
C HIS A 84 0.02 -2.68 8.64
N TRP A 85 -0.58 -2.09 7.60
CA TRP A 85 -1.97 -1.68 7.63
C TRP A 85 -2.93 -2.87 7.57
N LYS A 86 -3.76 -2.99 8.61
CA LYS A 86 -4.91 -3.86 8.74
C LYS A 86 -6.13 -3.13 8.19
N VAL A 87 -6.51 -3.44 6.95
CA VAL A 87 -7.50 -2.65 6.22
C VAL A 87 -8.92 -3.05 6.61
N PHE A 88 -9.70 -2.03 6.94
CA PHE A 88 -11.15 -2.07 7.08
C PHE A 88 -11.78 -1.15 6.04
N THR A 89 -12.86 -1.58 5.42
CA THR A 89 -13.71 -0.73 4.59
C THR A 89 -14.80 -0.14 5.46
N ALA A 90 -14.94 1.17 5.46
CA ALA A 90 -16.07 1.87 6.05
C ALA A 90 -16.98 2.37 4.93
N THR A 91 -18.26 2.00 4.98
CA THR A 91 -19.25 2.40 3.97
C THR A 91 -20.40 3.06 4.69
N PHE A 92 -20.74 4.29 4.32
CA PHE A 92 -21.97 4.94 4.79
C PHE A 92 -23.18 4.18 4.30
N ASP A 93 -24.12 3.92 5.20
CA ASP A 93 -25.33 3.17 4.89
C ASP A 93 -26.27 4.00 4.00
N SER A 94 -27.20 3.31 3.32
CA SER A 94 -28.13 3.95 2.39
C SER A 94 -28.97 5.03 3.07
N GLY A 95 -29.12 6.19 2.43
CA GLY A 95 -29.85 7.34 2.97
C GLY A 95 -29.06 8.21 3.95
N ILE A 96 -27.84 7.83 4.32
CA ILE A 96 -26.94 8.68 5.11
C ILE A 96 -26.17 9.61 4.18
N THR A 97 -26.15 10.91 4.49
CA THR A 97 -25.27 11.87 3.82
C THR A 97 -23.85 11.72 4.36
N PRO A 98 -22.85 11.35 3.54
CA PRO A 98 -21.49 11.15 4.03
C PRO A 98 -20.89 12.42 4.63
N VAL A 99 -20.24 12.27 5.79
CA VAL A 99 -19.41 13.31 6.40
C VAL A 99 -17.94 12.92 6.31
N LEU A 100 -17.05 13.90 6.41
CA LEU A 100 -15.62 13.63 6.41
C LEU A 100 -15.22 12.91 7.70
N LEU A 101 -14.61 11.73 7.57
CA LEU A 101 -14.04 10.97 8.69
C LEU A 101 -12.52 11.08 8.64
N SER A 102 -11.90 11.53 9.73
CA SER A 102 -10.45 11.84 9.76
C SER A 102 -9.69 11.24 10.94
N SER A 103 -10.33 10.35 11.69
CA SER A 103 -9.70 9.60 12.79
C SER A 103 -10.41 8.25 12.99
N GLU A 104 -9.71 7.28 13.58
CA GLU A 104 -10.35 6.00 13.96
C GLU A 104 -11.54 6.24 14.90
N GLN A 105 -11.39 7.13 15.88
CA GLN A 105 -12.47 7.48 16.78
C GLN A 105 -13.72 8.01 16.04
N ALA A 106 -13.55 8.80 14.98
CA ALA A 106 -14.67 9.27 14.17
C ALA A 106 -15.35 8.11 13.43
N VAL A 107 -14.57 7.17 12.87
CA VAL A 107 -15.12 5.97 12.21
C VAL A 107 -15.92 5.12 13.19
N LEU A 108 -15.35 4.81 14.35
CA LEU A 108 -16.01 4.00 15.37
C LEU A 108 -17.25 4.69 15.95
N SER A 109 -17.22 6.02 16.09
CA SER A 109 -18.39 6.78 16.54
C SER A 109 -19.50 6.77 15.49
N ALA A 110 -19.16 6.93 14.20
CA ALA A 110 -20.12 6.81 13.11
C ALA A 110 -20.70 5.39 13.02
N GLN A 111 -19.89 4.37 13.27
CA GLN A 111 -20.33 2.97 13.29
C GLN A 111 -21.31 2.73 14.44
N ASN A 112 -20.97 3.19 15.65
CA ASN A 112 -21.84 3.06 16.82
C ASN A 112 -23.15 3.84 16.68
N ALA A 113 -23.15 4.93 15.90
CA ALA A 113 -24.34 5.69 15.55
C ALA A 113 -25.19 5.06 14.43
N GLY A 114 -24.77 3.92 13.86
CA GLY A 114 -25.45 3.25 12.75
C GLY A 114 -25.37 4.02 11.43
N MET A 115 -24.34 4.86 11.25
CA MET A 115 -24.14 5.64 10.03
C MET A 115 -23.27 4.91 9.01
N VAL A 116 -22.32 4.12 9.49
CA VAL A 116 -21.37 3.38 8.64
C VAL A 116 -21.31 1.91 9.04
N THR A 117 -21.25 1.05 8.04
CA THR A 117 -20.85 -0.35 8.19
C THR A 117 -19.34 -0.46 8.03
N VAL A 118 -18.67 -1.07 9.01
CA VAL A 118 -17.21 -1.32 8.98
C VAL A 118 -16.93 -2.81 8.83
N THR A 119 -16.22 -3.18 7.78
CA THR A 119 -15.92 -4.57 7.44
C THR A 119 -14.42 -4.76 7.26
N ARG A 120 -13.85 -5.83 7.85
CA ARG A 120 -12.45 -6.19 7.63
C ARG A 120 -12.22 -6.63 6.19
N ASN A 121 -11.16 -6.13 5.55
CA ASN A 121 -10.72 -6.53 4.21
C ASN A 121 -9.24 -6.96 4.24
N ALA A 122 -9.00 -8.19 4.68
CA ALA A 122 -7.64 -8.72 4.88
C ALA A 122 -6.82 -8.79 3.59
N VAL A 123 -7.45 -9.08 2.44
CA VAL A 123 -6.74 -9.16 1.14
C VAL A 123 -6.24 -7.81 0.65
N ALA A 124 -6.73 -6.71 1.24
CA ALA A 124 -6.31 -5.36 0.94
C ALA A 124 -5.28 -4.81 1.93
N ASP A 125 -4.85 -5.59 2.92
CA ASP A 125 -3.77 -5.18 3.83
C ASP A 125 -2.50 -4.82 3.04
N PHE A 126 -1.72 -3.85 3.54
CA PHE A 126 -0.55 -3.35 2.82
C PHE A 126 0.49 -2.75 3.76
N LEU A 127 1.71 -2.56 3.27
CA LEU A 127 2.81 -1.96 4.02
C LEU A 127 3.21 -0.60 3.45
N CYS A 128 2.89 0.48 4.16
CA CYS A 128 3.31 1.83 3.80
C CYS A 128 3.58 2.67 5.07
N PRO A 129 4.83 2.77 5.54
CA PRO A 129 5.15 3.53 6.76
C PRO A 129 4.81 5.02 6.63
N VAL A 130 4.25 5.59 7.69
CA VAL A 130 4.11 7.05 7.86
C VAL A 130 5.49 7.67 8.01
N GLN A 131 5.73 8.78 7.31
CA GLN A 131 6.96 9.56 7.40
C GLN A 131 6.76 10.77 8.36
N PRO A 132 7.77 11.11 9.18
CA PRO A 132 7.78 12.33 9.96
C PRO A 132 7.86 13.60 9.10
#